data_AF-A0A7J0C094-F1
#
_entry.id   AF-A0A7J0C094-F1
#
_cell.length_a   1.000
_cell.length_b   1.000
_cell.length_c   1.000
_cell.angle_alpha   90.00
_cell.angle_beta   90.00
_cell.angle_gamma   90.00
#
_symmetry.space_group_name_H-M   'P 1'
#
loop_
_entity.id
_entity.type
_entity.pdbx_description
1 polymer ?
#
loop_
_entity_poly.entity_id
_entity_poly.type
_entity_poly.pdbx_seq_one_letter_code
_entity_poly.pdbx_strand_id
1 'polypeptide(L)' 'MSYASPRQAQRRVDDTPADRQTLTGPGLDGEQPKPQYAGLFMEPNLPPVTDEFE' A
#
# COMPACT_ATOMS: atom_id res chain seq x y z
N MET A 1 5.50 -17.59 27.86
CA MET A 1 4.74 -17.60 26.59
C MET A 1 5.64 -17.05 25.49
N SER A 2 6.08 -17.86 24.54
CA SER A 2 6.93 -17.43 23.43
C SER A 2 6.05 -17.14 22.20
N TYR A 3 6.02 -15.90 21.75
CA TYR A 3 5.32 -15.50 20.52
C TYR A 3 6.06 -16.07 19.30
N ALA A 4 5.34 -16.71 18.38
CA ALA A 4 5.90 -17.15 17.12
C ALA A 4 6.09 -15.94 16.19
N SER A 5 7.31 -15.68 15.74
CA SER A 5 7.57 -14.67 14.72
C SER A 5 6.82 -14.99 13.42
N PRO A 6 6.16 -14.01 12.78
CA PRO A 6 5.48 -14.25 11.52
C PRO A 6 6.50 -14.66 10.45
N ARG A 7 6.29 -15.82 9.82
CA ARG A 7 7.11 -16.26 8.69
C ARG A 7 6.86 -15.32 7.51
N GLN A 8 7.90 -14.66 7.02
CA GLN A 8 7.82 -13.94 5.75
C GLN A 8 7.52 -14.93 4.63
N ALA A 9 6.41 -14.72 3.91
CA ALA A 9 6.10 -15.48 2.73
C ALA A 9 7.13 -15.15 1.66
N GLN A 10 8.02 -16.09 1.33
CA GLN A 10 8.92 -15.94 0.20
C GLN A 10 8.13 -16.14 -1.08
N ARG A 11 7.89 -15.05 -1.81
CA ARG A 11 7.35 -15.12 -3.17
C ARG A 11 8.43 -15.71 -4.07
N ARG A 12 8.15 -16.86 -4.67
CA ARG A 12 8.98 -17.38 -5.76
C ARG A 12 8.79 -16.46 -6.96
N VAL A 13 9.91 -15.97 -7.48
CA VAL A 13 9.96 -15.22 -8.72
C VAL A 13 10.27 -16.25 -9.77
N ASP A 14 9.27 -16.58 -10.58
CA ASP A 14 9.51 -17.38 -11.77
C ASP A 14 9.88 -16.35 -12.83
N ASP A 15 11.03 -16.50 -13.51
CA ASP A 15 11.58 -15.54 -14.49
C ASP A 15 10.66 -15.28 -15.73
N THR A 16 9.37 -15.58 -15.62
CA THR A 16 8.30 -15.10 -16.46
C THR A 16 8.30 -13.57 -16.65
N PRO A 17 7.98 -13.09 -17.86
CA PRO A 17 7.97 -11.65 -18.16
C PRO A 17 6.96 -10.84 -17.33
N ALA A 18 5.99 -11.48 -16.67
CA ALA A 18 5.08 -10.83 -15.74
C ALA A 18 5.74 -10.44 -14.41
N ASP A 19 6.82 -11.11 -14.01
CA ASP A 19 7.59 -10.84 -12.79
C ASP A 19 8.69 -9.79 -13.01
N ARG A 20 9.11 -9.59 -14.27
CA ARG A 20 9.95 -8.48 -14.68
C ARG A 20 9.12 -7.21 -14.72
N GLN A 21 9.01 -6.53 -13.58
CA GLN A 21 8.54 -5.14 -13.50
C GLN A 21 9.55 -4.19 -14.17
N THR A 22 9.82 -4.38 -15.45
CA THR A 22 10.41 -3.35 -16.31
C THR A 22 9.25 -2.68 -17.01
N LEU A 23 8.56 -1.79 -16.29
CA LEU A 23 7.64 -0.84 -16.91
C LEU A 23 8.50 0.21 -17.62
N THR A 24 9.09 -0.17 -18.75
CA THR A 24 9.85 0.71 -19.67
C THR A 24 9.05 0.80 -20.96
N GLY A 25 8.06 1.68 -20.93
CA GLY A 25 7.21 2.05 -22.05
C GLY A 25 7.37 3.56 -22.28
N PRO A 26 7.07 4.04 -23.49
CA PRO A 26 7.23 5.46 -23.81
C PRO A 26 6.43 6.33 -22.83
N GLY A 27 7.11 7.25 -22.13
CA GLY A 27 6.53 8.10 -21.08
C GLY A 27 6.76 7.61 -19.65
N LEU A 28 7.46 6.49 -19.46
CA LEU A 28 7.89 6.00 -18.14
C LEU A 28 9.32 6.44 -17.78
N ASP A 29 10.07 6.90 -18.78
CA ASP A 29 11.42 7.45 -18.67
C ASP A 29 11.32 8.93 -18.26
N GLY A 30 10.91 9.20 -17.03
CA GLY A 30 10.70 10.55 -16.52
C GLY A 30 10.21 10.56 -15.09
N GLU A 31 10.29 11.72 -14.42
CA GLU A 31 9.68 11.88 -13.11
C GLU A 31 8.17 11.65 -13.25
N GLN A 32 7.67 10.59 -12.61
CA GLN A 32 6.24 10.27 -12.64
C GLN A 32 5.48 11.45 -12.01
N PRO A 33 4.33 11.85 -12.59
CA PRO A 33 3.55 12.94 -12.03
C PRO A 33 3.14 12.60 -10.61
N LYS A 34 3.35 13.52 -9.68
CA LYS A 34 2.93 13.33 -8.29
C LYS A 34 1.41 13.39 -8.22
N PRO A 35 0.72 12.33 -7.75
CA PRO A 35 -0.72 12.36 -7.56
C PRO A 35 -1.11 13.44 -6.56
N GLN A 36 -2.16 14.21 -6.89
CA GLN A 36 -2.72 15.22 -6.01
C GLN A 36 -3.75 14.55 -5.10
N TYR A 37 -3.33 14.17 -3.90
CA TYR A 37 -4.23 13.56 -2.92
C TYR A 37 -5.03 14.56 -2.09
N ALA A 38 -4.82 15.87 -2.30
CA ALA A 38 -5.48 16.92 -1.54
C ALA A 38 -7.00 16.85 -1.73
N GLY A 39 -7.74 16.74 -0.63
CA GLY A 39 -9.20 16.70 -0.64
C GLY A 39 -9.83 15.39 -1.16
N LEU A 40 -9.04 14.35 -1.46
CA LEU A 40 -9.58 13.04 -1.82
C LEU A 40 -10.12 12.26 -0.61
N PHE A 41 -9.66 12.62 0.58
CA PHE A 41 -10.08 12.00 1.83
C PHE A 41 -10.93 13.01 2.59
N MET A 42 -12.20 12.65 2.79
CA MET A 42 -13.09 13.37 3.69
C MET A 42 -13.02 12.71 5.06
N GLU A 43 -12.93 13.53 6.11
CA GLU A 43 -13.13 13.01 7.45
C GLU A 43 -14.56 12.46 7.56
N PRO A 44 -14.72 11.20 8.00
CA PRO A 44 -16.05 10.68 8.25
C PRO A 44 -16.68 11.51 9.38
N ASN A 45 -17.95 11.88 9.20
CA ASN A 45 -18.72 12.53 10.26
C ASN A 45 -19.07 11.49 11.33
N LEU A 46 -18.11 11.20 12.21
CA LEU A 46 -18.28 10.27 13.31
C LEU A 46 -19.00 10.97 14.46
N PRO A 47 -19.95 10.29 15.12
CA PRO A 47 -20.49 10.78 16.38
C PRO A 47 -19.36 10.93 17.41
N PRO A 48 -19.51 11.83 18.40
CA PRO A 48 -18.54 11.91 19.49
C PRO A 48 -18.40 10.54 20.14
N VAL A 49 -17.16 10.07 20.23
CA VAL A 49 -16.85 8.86 20.99
C VAL A 49 -17.13 9.21 22.45
N THR A 50 -18.19 8.66 23.02
CA THR A 50 -18.41 8.75 24.46
C THR A 50 -17.47 7.76 25.11
N ASP A 51 -16.55 8.28 25.93
CA ASP A 51 -15.70 7.51 26.82
C ASP A 51 -16.55 6.95 27.97
N GLU A 52 -17.54 6.13 27.67
CA GLU A 52 -18.19 5.28 28.66
C GLU A 52 -17.29 4.05 28.84
N PHE A 53 -16.18 4.31 29.55
CA PHE A 53 -15.40 3.27 30.20
C PHE A 53 -16.30 2.57 31.22
N GLU A 54 -16.72 1.35 30.90
CA GLU A 54 -17.11 0.36 31.90
C GLU A 54 -15.94 -0.60 32.17
#